data_AF-A0A1Y4DF97-F1
#
_entry.id   AF-A0A1Y4DF97-F1
#
_cell.length_a   1.000
_cell.length_b   1.000
_cell.length_c   1.000
_cell.angle_alpha   90.00
_cell.angle_beta   90.00
_cell.angle_gamma   90.00
#
_symmetry.space_group_name_H-M   'P 1'
#
loop_
_entity.id
_entity.type
_entity.pdbx_description
1 polymer ?
#
loop_
_entity_poly.entity_id
_entity_poly.type
_entity_poly.pdbx_seq_one_letter_code
_entity_poly.pdbx_strand_id
1 'polypeptide(L)'
;MKKGFTLIELLVVVLIIGILSAVALPQYTKAVEKARMSNAISVLSSIYKAQQVYYLANNQYAQKLDDLDVGVTGEDVDAVGDGVVAFGPLKKTQDFIFGAWTMTTNVPGMASASRIDANGHVAYVMMMTMGGTRFCNASAYATDAQSKLCADWRDGKI
;
A
#
# COMPACT_ATOMS: atom_id res chain seq x y z
N MET A 1 37.00 38.42 -21.89
CA MET A 1 37.61 37.32 -21.13
C MET A 1 36.48 36.53 -20.46
N LYS A 2 36.25 35.27 -20.85
CA LYS A 2 35.24 34.42 -20.19
C LYS A 2 35.81 33.96 -18.85
N LYS A 3 35.17 34.31 -17.73
CA LYS A 3 35.51 33.75 -16.41
C LYS A 3 35.19 32.26 -16.43
N GLY A 4 36.21 31.41 -16.36
CA GLY A 4 36.05 29.98 -16.21
C GLY A 4 35.73 29.64 -14.74
N PHE A 5 34.84 28.67 -14.53
CA PHE A 5 34.61 28.06 -13.22
C PHE A 5 35.89 27.39 -12.72
N THR A 6 36.18 27.51 -11.43
CA THR A 6 37.34 26.82 -10.85
C THR A 6 36.98 25.37 -10.49
N LEU A 7 37.93 24.45 -10.62
CA LEU A 7 37.74 23.05 -10.24
C LEU A 7 37.43 22.90 -8.74
N ILE A 8 37.98 23.78 -7.90
CA ILE A 8 37.74 23.76 -6.46
C ILE A 8 36.32 24.19 -6.10
N GLU A 9 35.74 25.16 -6.82
CA GLU A 9 34.34 25.55 -6.63
C GLU A 9 33.39 24.38 -6.91
N LEU A 10 33.62 23.65 -8.00
CA LEU A 10 32.80 22.47 -8.31
C LEU A 10 32.98 21.34 -7.27
N LEU A 11 34.18 21.16 -6.74
CA LEU A 11 34.45 20.13 -5.74
C LEU A 11 33.69 20.40 -4.42
N VAL A 12 33.71 21.65 -3.93
CA VAL A 12 32.98 22.02 -2.71
C VAL A 12 31.47 21.87 -2.91
N VAL A 13 30.94 22.23 -4.08
CA VAL A 13 29.51 22.09 -4.37
C VAL A 13 29.07 20.62 -4.34
N VAL A 14 29.80 19.72 -4.99
CA VAL A 14 29.47 18.29 -4.99
C VAL A 14 29.60 17.70 -3.59
N LEU A 15 30.58 18.16 -2.80
CA LEU A 15 30.73 17.76 -1.40
C LEU A 15 29.51 18.15 -0.55
N ILE A 16 29.04 19.40 -0.66
CA ILE A 16 27.85 19.86 0.08
C ILE A 16 26.60 19.09 -0.35
N ILE A 17 26.38 18.90 -1.67
CA ILE A 17 25.24 18.13 -2.19
C ILE A 17 25.28 16.68 -1.69
N GLY A 18 26.47 16.07 -1.64
CA GLY A 18 26.65 14.72 -1.11
C GLY A 18 26.18 14.59 0.35
N ILE A 19 26.59 15.51 1.22
CA ILE A 19 26.18 15.50 2.64
C ILE A 19 24.66 15.68 2.78
N LEU A 20 24.08 16.63 2.04
CA LEU A 20 22.64 16.87 2.09
C LEU A 20 21.84 15.66 1.59
N SER A 21 22.29 15.01 0.51
CA SER A 21 21.61 13.83 -0.05
C SER A 21 21.60 12.64 0.93
N ALA A 22 22.68 12.44 1.69
CA ALA A 22 22.80 11.33 2.62
C ALA A 22 21.74 11.38 3.73
N VAL A 23 21.40 12.59 4.19
CA VAL A 23 20.38 12.79 5.24
C VAL A 23 18.97 12.89 4.64
N ALA A 24 18.81 13.49 3.47
CA ALA A 24 17.51 13.75 2.86
C ALA A 24 16.84 12.49 2.28
N LEU A 25 17.60 11.59 1.66
CA LEU A 25 17.06 10.40 1.00
C LEU A 25 16.23 9.48 1.91
N PRO A 26 16.70 9.04 3.11
CA PRO A 26 15.90 8.17 3.97
C PRO A 26 14.64 8.83 4.51
N GLN A 27 14.65 10.16 4.70
CA GLN A 27 13.46 10.90 5.11
C GLN A 27 12.45 11.00 3.97
N TYR A 28 12.92 11.23 2.75
CA TYR A 28 12.09 11.30 1.56
C TYR A 28 11.37 9.97 1.27
N THR A 29 12.08 8.83 1.32
CA THR A 29 11.47 7.51 1.07
C THR A 29 10.37 7.19 2.08
N LYS A 30 10.57 7.54 3.36
CA LYS A 30 9.54 7.39 4.39
C LYS A 30 8.31 8.27 4.13
N ALA A 31 8.49 9.51 3.68
CA ALA A 31 7.41 10.42 3.36
C ALA A 31 6.57 9.91 2.17
N VAL A 32 7.24 9.44 1.11
CA VAL A 32 6.59 8.83 -0.06
C VAL A 32 5.79 7.59 0.35
N GLU A 33 6.36 6.72 1.18
CA GLU A 33 5.66 5.50 1.60
C GLU A 33 4.44 5.80 2.48
N LYS A 34 4.51 6.81 3.35
CA LYS A 34 3.35 7.29 4.10
C LYS A 34 2.24 7.80 3.17
N ALA A 35 2.60 8.55 2.12
CA ALA A 35 1.63 9.05 1.13
C ALA A 35 0.97 7.89 0.37
N ARG A 36 1.75 6.90 -0.07
CA ARG A 36 1.26 5.66 -0.70
C ARG A 36 0.28 4.93 0.21
N MET A 37 0.64 4.74 1.48
CA MET A 37 -0.24 4.09 2.45
C MET A 37 -1.53 4.87 2.66
N SER A 38 -1.48 6.21 2.74
CA SER A 38 -2.66 7.06 2.84
C SER A 38 -3.62 6.88 1.65
N ASN A 39 -3.07 6.79 0.43
CA ASN A 39 -3.87 6.48 -0.76
C ASN A 39 -4.52 5.09 -0.65
N ALA A 40 -3.76 4.08 -0.24
CA ALA A 40 -4.30 2.73 -0.04
C ALA A 40 -5.39 2.67 1.03
N ILE A 41 -5.27 3.43 2.12
CA ILE A 41 -6.30 3.54 3.16
C ILE A 41 -7.59 4.16 2.60
N SER A 42 -7.47 5.16 1.73
CA SER A 42 -8.61 5.78 1.04
C SER A 42 -9.34 4.78 0.14
N VAL A 43 -8.58 3.98 -0.61
CA VAL A 43 -9.14 2.89 -1.44
C VAL A 43 -9.80 1.83 -0.56
N LEU A 44 -9.14 1.35 0.51
CA LEU A 44 -9.71 0.41 1.46
C LEU A 44 -11.02 0.91 2.08
N SER A 45 -11.08 2.20 2.42
CA SER A 45 -12.30 2.83 2.95
C SER A 45 -13.42 2.88 1.91
N SER A 46 -13.07 3.03 0.63
CA SER A 46 -14.03 2.99 -0.48
C SER A 46 -14.56 1.57 -0.70
N ILE A 47 -13.67 0.56 -0.66
CA ILE A 47 -14.06 -0.86 -0.69
C ILE A 47 -14.98 -1.20 0.48
N TYR A 48 -14.64 -0.76 1.69
CA TYR A 48 -15.45 -0.96 2.89
C TYR A 48 -16.87 -0.42 2.72
N LYS A 49 -17.00 0.83 2.25
CA LYS A 49 -18.31 1.45 2.00
C LYS A 49 -19.09 0.73 0.91
N ALA A 50 -18.44 0.38 -0.21
CA ALA A 50 -19.09 -0.34 -1.30
C ALA A 50 -19.59 -1.72 -0.85
N GLN A 51 -18.81 -2.44 -0.03
CA GLN A 51 -19.22 -3.70 0.59
C GLN A 51 -20.44 -3.54 1.50
N GLN A 52 -20.52 -2.47 2.30
CA GLN A 52 -21.71 -2.20 3.11
C GLN A 52 -22.95 -1.96 2.25
N VAL A 53 -22.83 -1.16 1.18
CA VAL A 53 -23.92 -0.92 0.24
C VAL A 53 -24.35 -2.22 -0.45
N TYR A 54 -23.39 -3.02 -0.89
CA TYR A 54 -23.65 -4.31 -1.54
C TYR A 54 -24.38 -5.28 -0.61
N TYR A 55 -23.99 -5.33 0.67
CA TYR A 55 -24.64 -6.15 1.70
C TYR A 55 -26.10 -5.72 1.92
N LEU A 56 -26.39 -4.42 1.95
CA LEU A 56 -27.75 -3.92 2.09
C LEU A 56 -28.65 -4.31 0.91
N ALA A 57 -28.08 -4.44 -0.29
CA ALA A 57 -28.83 -4.82 -1.49
C ALA A 57 -28.99 -6.35 -1.64
N ASN A 58 -27.97 -7.13 -1.28
CA ASN A 58 -27.89 -8.56 -1.60
C ASN A 58 -27.93 -9.48 -0.38
N ASN A 59 -27.96 -8.94 0.84
CA ASN A 59 -27.86 -9.66 2.11
C ASN A 59 -26.62 -10.56 2.23
N GLN A 60 -25.58 -10.25 1.47
CA GLN A 60 -24.28 -10.93 1.44
C GLN A 60 -23.20 -9.95 0.99
N TYR A 61 -21.96 -10.16 1.42
CA TYR A 61 -20.81 -9.38 0.96
C TYR A 61 -20.33 -9.88 -0.40
N ALA A 62 -19.76 -8.98 -1.21
CA ALA A 62 -19.20 -9.34 -2.51
C ALA A 62 -17.94 -10.21 -2.34
N GLN A 63 -17.80 -11.22 -3.21
CA GLN A 63 -16.64 -12.12 -3.21
C GLN A 63 -15.51 -11.65 -4.15
N LYS A 64 -15.80 -10.66 -5.01
CA LYS A 64 -14.87 -10.12 -5.99
C LYS A 64 -14.93 -8.60 -5.95
N LEU A 65 -13.81 -7.96 -6.31
CA LEU A 65 -13.76 -6.50 -6.37
C LEU A 65 -14.62 -5.93 -7.50
N ASP A 66 -14.78 -6.66 -8.61
CA ASP A 66 -15.57 -6.23 -9.78
C ASP A 66 -17.08 -6.13 -9.50
N ASP A 67 -17.58 -6.83 -8.47
CA ASP A 67 -18.98 -6.73 -8.05
C ASP A 67 -19.23 -5.43 -7.24
N LEU A 68 -18.17 -4.69 -6.92
CA LEU A 68 -18.21 -3.45 -6.19
C LEU A 68 -17.88 -2.29 -7.12
N ASP A 69 -18.67 -1.22 -7.06
CA ASP A 69 -18.39 0.03 -7.78
C ASP A 69 -17.31 0.86 -7.05
N VAL A 70 -16.12 0.28 -6.97
CA VAL A 70 -14.92 0.93 -6.42
C VAL A 70 -13.99 1.07 -7.60
N GLY A 71 -13.74 2.30 -8.07
CA GLY A 71 -12.94 2.60 -9.27
C GLY A 71 -11.45 2.23 -9.21
N VAL A 72 -11.11 1.06 -8.66
CA VAL A 72 -9.77 0.47 -8.64
C VAL A 72 -9.49 -0.06 -10.05
N THR A 73 -8.70 0.71 -10.80
CA THR A 73 -8.22 0.31 -12.12
C THR A 73 -6.86 -0.36 -11.97
N GLY A 74 -6.73 -1.58 -12.49
CA GLY A 74 -5.53 -2.38 -12.33
C GLY A 74 -5.56 -3.67 -13.15
N GLU A 75 -4.44 -4.37 -13.15
CA GLU A 75 -4.31 -5.70 -13.76
C GLU A 75 -4.95 -6.75 -12.86
N ASP A 76 -5.67 -7.70 -13.45
CA ASP A 76 -6.20 -8.85 -12.72
C ASP A 76 -5.08 -9.82 -12.37
N VAL A 77 -4.92 -10.11 -11.08
CA VAL A 77 -3.91 -11.05 -10.57
C VAL A 77 -4.53 -12.02 -9.57
N ASP A 78 -4.04 -13.25 -9.56
CA ASP A 78 -4.49 -14.31 -8.64
C ASP A 78 -3.57 -14.46 -7.41
N ALA A 79 -2.41 -13.79 -7.42
CA ALA A 79 -1.41 -13.85 -6.38
C ALA A 79 -1.04 -12.45 -5.86
N VAL A 80 -0.82 -12.38 -4.56
CA VAL A 80 -0.41 -11.14 -3.88
C VAL A 80 1.09 -10.91 -4.06
N GLY A 81 1.90 -11.95 -4.24
CA GLY A 81 3.36 -11.89 -4.25
C GLY A 81 3.92 -13.13 -3.54
N ASP A 82 5.23 -13.40 -3.66
CA ASP A 82 5.87 -14.56 -3.02
C ASP A 82 5.20 -15.93 -3.31
N GLY A 83 4.49 -16.06 -4.44
CA GLY A 83 3.70 -17.25 -4.77
C GLY A 83 2.44 -17.46 -3.89
N VAL A 84 2.09 -16.49 -3.04
CA VAL A 84 0.89 -16.52 -2.20
C VAL A 84 -0.33 -16.20 -3.05
N VAL A 85 -1.14 -17.24 -3.31
CA VAL A 85 -2.47 -17.09 -3.92
C VAL A 85 -3.46 -16.55 -2.89
N ALA A 86 -4.23 -15.53 -3.27
CA ALA A 86 -5.29 -15.01 -2.41
C ALA A 86 -6.63 -15.67 -2.72
N PHE A 87 -7.58 -15.48 -1.80
CA PHE A 87 -8.97 -15.79 -2.06
C PHE A 87 -9.59 -14.69 -2.95
N GLY A 88 -10.04 -15.08 -4.14
CA GLY A 88 -10.71 -14.20 -5.09
C GLY A 88 -9.76 -13.42 -6.02
N PRO A 89 -10.30 -12.83 -7.11
CA PRO A 89 -9.52 -12.02 -8.03
C PRO A 89 -9.08 -10.73 -7.36
N LEU A 90 -7.84 -10.33 -7.62
CA LEU A 90 -7.24 -9.12 -7.08
C LEU A 90 -6.99 -8.11 -8.21
N LYS A 91 -7.00 -6.82 -7.85
CA LYS A 91 -6.58 -5.74 -8.76
C LYS A 91 -5.22 -5.22 -8.36
N LYS A 92 -4.23 -5.44 -9.21
CA LYS A 92 -2.89 -4.88 -9.09
C LYS A 92 -2.82 -3.49 -9.71
N THR A 93 -2.58 -2.51 -8.86
CA THR A 93 -2.26 -1.12 -9.26
C THR A 93 -0.75 -0.91 -9.26
N GLN A 94 -0.32 0.31 -9.56
CA GLN A 94 1.11 0.66 -9.59
C GLN A 94 1.83 0.41 -8.26
N ASP A 95 1.18 0.71 -7.12
CA ASP A 95 1.82 0.62 -5.80
C ASP A 95 1.27 -0.56 -4.95
N PHE A 96 0.03 -0.96 -5.15
CA PHE A 96 -0.67 -1.93 -4.30
C PHE A 96 -1.48 -2.96 -5.08
N ILE A 97 -1.68 -4.13 -4.48
CA ILE A 97 -2.66 -5.12 -4.90
C ILE A 97 -3.84 -5.06 -3.94
N PHE A 98 -5.03 -4.81 -4.48
CA PHE A 98 -6.27 -4.72 -3.72
C PHE A 98 -7.10 -5.99 -3.89
N GLY A 99 -7.77 -6.40 -2.82
CA GLY A 99 -8.68 -7.54 -2.83
C GLY A 99 -9.87 -7.30 -1.92
N ALA A 100 -10.98 -7.95 -2.23
CA ALA A 100 -12.13 -8.04 -1.37
C ALA A 100 -12.66 -9.48 -1.39
N TRP A 101 -12.80 -10.09 -0.22
CA TRP A 101 -13.18 -11.49 -0.12
C TRP A 101 -13.99 -11.78 1.16
N THR A 102 -14.65 -12.94 1.19
CA THR A 102 -15.32 -13.45 2.38
C THR A 102 -15.14 -14.96 2.47
N MET A 103 -14.96 -15.51 3.69
CA MET A 103 -14.80 -16.97 3.87
C MET A 103 -16.13 -17.73 3.78
N THR A 104 -17.23 -17.10 4.19
CA THR A 104 -18.59 -17.68 4.18
C THR A 104 -19.63 -16.55 4.13
N THR A 105 -20.90 -16.85 3.83
CA THR A 105 -21.97 -15.84 3.79
C THR A 105 -22.21 -15.10 5.12
N ASN A 106 -21.73 -15.64 6.25
CA ASN A 106 -21.98 -15.11 7.60
C ASN A 106 -20.76 -14.50 8.29
N VAL A 107 -19.59 -14.46 7.63
CA VAL A 107 -18.40 -13.78 8.16
C VAL A 107 -18.30 -12.40 7.50
N PRO A 108 -18.05 -11.32 8.27
CA PRO A 108 -17.81 -10.00 7.69
C PRO A 108 -16.72 -10.08 6.63
N GLY A 109 -17.00 -9.57 5.42
CA GLY A 109 -16.00 -9.54 4.36
C GLY A 109 -14.71 -8.85 4.79
N MET A 110 -13.63 -9.07 4.06
CA MET A 110 -12.34 -8.45 4.28
C MET A 110 -11.95 -7.67 3.03
N ALA A 111 -11.50 -6.44 3.23
CA ALA A 111 -10.81 -5.66 2.21
C ALA A 111 -9.31 -5.71 2.52
N SER A 112 -8.49 -5.97 1.51
CA SER A 112 -7.04 -6.04 1.65
C SER A 112 -6.32 -5.11 0.69
N ALA A 113 -5.19 -4.58 1.13
CA ALA A 113 -4.25 -3.83 0.31
C ALA A 113 -2.84 -4.30 0.63
N SER A 114 -2.15 -4.82 -0.37
CA SER A 114 -0.83 -5.44 -0.23
C SER A 114 0.21 -4.64 -0.99
N ARG A 115 1.28 -4.24 -0.30
CA ARG A 115 2.40 -3.50 -0.89
C ARG A 115 3.47 -4.48 -1.37
N ILE A 116 3.81 -4.45 -2.64
CA ILE A 116 4.82 -5.33 -3.25
C ILE A 116 6.08 -4.55 -3.60
N ASP A 117 7.23 -5.04 -3.19
CA ASP A 117 8.50 -4.43 -3.55
C ASP A 117 8.84 -4.62 -5.05
N ALA A 118 9.95 -4.03 -5.51
CA ALA A 118 10.37 -4.15 -6.90
C ALA A 118 10.81 -5.57 -7.31
N ASN A 119 11.07 -6.45 -6.33
CA ASN A 119 11.51 -7.82 -6.55
C ASN A 119 10.33 -8.82 -6.51
N GLY A 120 9.11 -8.33 -6.26
CA GLY A 120 7.92 -9.18 -6.18
C GLY A 120 7.63 -9.72 -4.77
N HIS A 121 8.39 -9.29 -3.75
CA HIS A 121 8.11 -9.69 -2.38
C HIS A 121 7.01 -8.83 -1.76
N VAL A 122 6.20 -9.44 -0.91
CA VAL A 122 5.19 -8.73 -0.14
C VAL A 122 5.90 -7.95 0.97
N ALA A 123 5.88 -6.62 0.94
CA ALA A 123 6.43 -5.81 2.04
C ALA A 123 5.48 -5.82 3.24
N TYR A 124 4.21 -5.45 3.04
CA TYR A 124 3.19 -5.54 4.08
C TYR A 124 1.79 -5.71 3.49
N VAL A 125 0.89 -6.25 4.29
CA VAL A 125 -0.52 -6.45 3.97
C VAL A 125 -1.37 -5.76 5.01
N MET A 126 -2.23 -4.85 4.55
CA MET A 126 -3.29 -4.24 5.33
C MET A 126 -4.59 -4.97 5.05
N MET A 127 -5.35 -5.30 6.08
CA MET A 127 -6.67 -5.91 5.99
C MET A 127 -7.64 -5.21 6.92
N MET A 128 -8.84 -4.91 6.43
CA MET A 128 -9.94 -4.36 7.21
C MET A 128 -11.13 -5.29 7.11
N THR A 129 -11.67 -5.73 8.25
CA THR A 129 -12.94 -6.46 8.27
C THR A 129 -14.09 -5.50 8.03
N MET A 130 -15.21 -5.98 7.50
CA MET A 130 -16.43 -5.16 7.39
C MET A 130 -17.02 -4.77 8.75
N GLY A 131 -16.52 -5.36 9.85
CA GLY A 131 -16.76 -4.91 11.23
C GLY A 131 -15.86 -3.76 11.70
N GLY A 132 -14.94 -3.27 10.85
CA GLY A 132 -14.06 -2.13 11.15
C GLY A 132 -12.75 -2.49 11.85
N THR A 133 -12.48 -3.77 12.11
CA THR A 133 -11.22 -4.22 12.71
C THR A 133 -10.09 -4.13 11.68
N ARG A 134 -8.98 -3.51 12.06
CA ARG A 134 -7.79 -3.30 11.21
C ARG A 134 -6.71 -4.32 11.59
N PHE A 135 -6.13 -4.97 10.58
CA PHE A 135 -5.04 -5.92 10.72
C PHE A 135 -3.92 -5.55 9.76
N CYS A 136 -2.71 -5.37 10.26
CA CYS A 136 -1.57 -5.17 9.39
C CYS A 136 -0.44 -6.12 9.74
N ASN A 137 0.10 -6.77 8.72
CA ASN A 137 1.23 -7.68 8.82
C ASN A 137 2.34 -7.21 7.89
N ALA A 138 3.50 -6.88 8.46
CA ALA A 138 4.71 -6.56 7.71
C ALA A 138 5.60 -7.80 7.63
N SER A 139 6.11 -8.09 6.44
CA SER A 139 6.97 -9.25 6.22
C SER A 139 8.42 -8.97 6.62
N ALA A 140 9.28 -9.99 6.47
CA ALA A 140 10.73 -9.84 6.61
C ALA A 140 11.36 -8.90 5.55
N TYR A 141 10.65 -8.61 4.45
CA TYR A 141 11.11 -7.72 3.38
C TYR A 141 10.70 -6.26 3.58
N ALA A 142 9.87 -5.96 4.60
CA ALA A 142 9.53 -4.58 4.93
C ALA A 142 10.72 -3.83 5.53
N THR A 143 10.89 -2.59 5.10
CA THR A 143 11.78 -1.63 5.79
C THR A 143 11.23 -1.28 7.17
N ASP A 144 12.09 -0.81 8.08
CA ASP A 144 11.67 -0.34 9.42
C ASP A 144 10.57 0.74 9.34
N ALA A 145 10.63 1.60 8.32
CA ALA A 145 9.62 2.62 8.07
C ALA A 145 8.26 1.99 7.73
N GLN A 146 8.23 0.97 6.87
CA GLN A 146 7.01 0.26 6.48
C GLN A 146 6.43 -0.53 7.64
N SER A 147 7.26 -1.25 8.39
CA SER A 147 6.84 -2.02 9.57
C SER A 147 6.21 -1.11 10.63
N LYS A 148 6.80 0.06 10.87
CA LYS A 148 6.23 1.06 11.78
C LYS A 148 4.91 1.64 11.27
N LEU A 149 4.84 2.03 10.00
CA LEU A 149 3.60 2.54 9.39
C LEU A 149 2.47 1.50 9.48
N CYS A 150 2.77 0.24 9.19
CA CYS A 150 1.84 -0.88 9.31
C CYS A 150 1.28 -1.02 10.73
N ALA A 151 2.15 -0.97 11.75
CA ALA A 151 1.74 -0.98 13.15
C ALA A 151 0.89 0.25 13.53
N ASP A 152 1.30 1.44 13.09
CA ASP A 152 0.58 2.68 13.37
C ASP A 152 -0.86 2.64 12.81
N TRP A 153 -1.09 2.07 11.63
CA TRP A 153 -2.44 1.93 11.06
C TRP A 153 -3.30 0.91 11.77
N ARG A 154 -2.72 -0.25 12.12
CA ARG A 154 -3.38 -1.26 12.94
C ARG A 154 -3.85 -0.68 14.27
N ASP A 155 -3.02 0.16 14.89
CA ASP A 155 -3.31 0.81 16.17
C ASP A 155 -4.21 2.06 16.02
N GLY A 156 -4.62 2.43 14.79
CA GLY A 156 -5.51 3.58 14.56
C GLY A 156 -4.85 4.96 14.70
N LYS A 157 -3.52 5.05 14.61
CA LYS A 157 -2.74 6.30 14.76
C LYS A 157 -2.58 7.10 13.46
N ILE A 158 -3.10 6.58 12.35
CA ILE A 158 -3.12 7.18 11.01
C ILE A 158 -4.47 6.96 10.33
#